data_AF-A0A355ABM5-F1
#
_entry.id   AF-A0A355ABM5-F1
#
_cell.length_a   1.000
_cell.length_b   1.000
_cell.length_c   1.000
_cell.angle_alpha   90.00
_cell.angle_beta   90.00
_cell.angle_gamma   90.00
#
_symmetry.space_group_name_H-M   'P 1'
#
loop_
_entity.id
_entity.type
_entity.pdbx_description
1 polymer ?
#
loop_
_entity_poly.entity_id
_entity_poly.type
_entity_poly.pdbx_seq_one_letter_code
_entity_poly.pdbx_strand_id
1 'polypeptide(L)'
;MNYELFLAKRIITGKQHKSSISSSIIKIAITAIALGIIIMLVSIATTIGLQKKIKEKISGFNGHIQIANFEDNNSQITVTPISIEQDFYPEFTTIDGIKNIQTFATKAGIIRTETDFEGVIYKGV
;
A
#
# COMPACT_ATOMS: atom_id res chain seq x y z
N MET A 1 8.19 -20.67 41.24
CA MET A 1 9.59 -20.27 40.95
C MET A 1 9.95 -20.84 39.59
N ASN A 2 10.38 -20.03 38.62
CA ASN A 2 10.60 -20.48 37.24
C ASN A 2 11.97 -21.17 37.13
N TYR A 3 11.97 -22.50 37.23
CA TYR A 3 13.18 -23.32 37.33
C TYR A 3 14.00 -23.31 36.03
N GLU A 4 13.34 -23.26 34.86
CA GLU A 4 14.04 -23.18 33.57
C GLU A 4 14.83 -21.88 33.46
N LEU A 5 14.21 -20.75 33.84
CA LEU A 5 14.88 -19.44 33.84
C LEU A 5 16.08 -19.42 34.80
N PHE A 6 15.95 -20.06 35.96
CA PHE A 6 17.01 -20.14 36.96
C PHE A 6 18.22 -20.94 36.44
N LEU A 7 17.99 -22.09 35.81
CA LEU A 7 19.03 -22.89 35.16
C LEU A 7 19.68 -22.15 34.00
N ALA A 8 18.89 -21.53 33.12
CA ALA A 8 19.40 -20.76 31.99
C ALA A 8 20.30 -19.62 32.46
N LYS A 9 19.85 -18.80 33.44
CA LYS A 9 20.67 -17.72 34.00
C LYS A 9 21.94 -18.25 34.65
N ARG A 10 21.89 -19.38 35.36
CA ARG A 10 23.07 -19.99 36.01
C ARG A 10 24.09 -20.48 35.00
N ILE A 11 23.66 -21.08 33.88
CA ILE A 11 24.53 -21.55 32.79
C ILE A 11 25.17 -20.35 32.08
N ILE A 12 24.38 -19.31 31.77
CA ILE A 12 24.86 -18.11 31.06
C ILE A 12 25.79 -17.24 31.95
N THR A 13 25.56 -17.23 33.27
CA THR A 13 26.30 -16.39 34.24
C THR A 13 27.45 -17.15 34.94
N GLY A 14 27.63 -18.44 34.66
CA GLY A 14 28.64 -19.31 35.29
C GLY A 14 30.07 -18.79 35.11
N LYS A 15 30.66 -18.26 36.18
CA LYS A 15 31.91 -17.49 36.26
C LYS A 15 33.23 -18.23 35.90
N GLN A 16 33.24 -19.39 35.26
CA GLN A 16 34.49 -20.15 35.12
C GLN A 16 35.49 -19.52 34.13
N HIS A 17 35.07 -18.78 33.09
CA HIS A 17 36.01 -18.07 32.21
C HIS A 17 35.49 -16.67 31.83
N LYS A 18 35.94 -15.65 32.58
CA LYS A 18 35.68 -14.22 32.34
C LYS A 18 36.22 -13.69 30.99
N SER A 19 36.88 -14.52 30.18
CA SER A 19 37.34 -14.21 28.82
C SER A 19 37.11 -15.36 27.83
N SER A 20 36.14 -16.24 28.07
CA SER A 20 35.83 -17.31 27.11
C SER A 20 35.10 -16.75 25.90
N ILE A 21 35.61 -17.09 24.72
CA ILE A 21 35.04 -16.92 23.39
C ILE A 21 33.51 -17.12 23.38
N SER A 22 33.00 -18.02 24.21
CA SER A 22 31.56 -18.32 24.39
C SER A 22 30.69 -17.11 24.74
N SER A 23 31.15 -16.17 25.57
CA SER A 23 30.31 -15.00 25.94
C SER A 23 30.14 -14.03 24.76
N SER A 24 31.16 -13.91 23.91
CA SER A 24 31.09 -13.11 22.68
C SER A 24 30.15 -13.75 21.66
N ILE A 25 30.17 -15.07 21.53
CA ILE A 25 29.25 -15.82 20.64
C ILE A 25 27.79 -15.58 21.05
N ILE A 26 27.46 -15.68 22.35
CA ILE A 26 26.09 -15.44 22.84
C ILE A 26 25.62 -14.01 22.53
N LYS A 27 26.50 -13.02 22.69
CA LYS A 27 26.17 -11.62 22.34
C LYS A 27 25.91 -11.46 20.84
N ILE A 28 26.72 -12.06 19.99
CA ILE A 28 26.51 -12.03 18.52
C ILE A 28 25.18 -12.69 18.17
N ALA A 29 24.83 -13.83 18.78
CA ALA A 29 23.57 -14.52 18.55
C ALA A 29 22.35 -13.66 18.93
N ILE A 30 22.38 -13.01 20.10
CA ILE A 30 21.31 -12.12 20.56
C ILE A 30 21.17 -10.93 19.60
N THR A 31 22.29 -10.32 19.21
CA THR A 31 22.30 -9.19 18.26
C THR A 31 21.73 -9.61 16.90
N ALA A 32 22.07 -10.79 16.39
CA ALA A 32 21.55 -11.30 15.12
C ALA A 32 20.04 -11.53 15.16
N ILE A 33 19.52 -12.16 16.23
CA ILE A 33 18.08 -12.39 16.40
C ILE A 33 17.35 -11.04 16.51
N ALA A 34 17.89 -10.10 17.29
CA ALA A 34 17.31 -8.78 17.45
C ALA A 34 17.24 -8.03 16.11
N LEU A 35 18.32 -8.03 15.33
CA LEU A 35 18.34 -7.44 13.98
C LEU A 35 17.33 -8.10 13.05
N GLY A 36 17.22 -9.43 13.06
CA GLY A 36 16.24 -10.15 12.25
C GLY A 36 14.81 -9.74 12.56
N ILE A 37 14.46 -9.63 13.85
CA ILE A 37 13.13 -9.19 14.28
C ILE A 37 12.88 -7.73 13.88
N ILE A 38 13.85 -6.84 14.05
CA ILE A 38 13.73 -5.43 13.67
C ILE A 38 13.45 -5.31 12.17
N ILE A 39 14.22 -6.00 11.33
CA ILE A 39 14.04 -5.97 9.87
C ILE A 39 12.67 -6.54 9.49
N MET A 40 12.24 -7.63 10.13
CA MET A 40 10.92 -8.22 9.90
C MET A 40 9.80 -7.24 10.22
N LEU A 41 9.88 -6.54 11.36
CA LEU A 41 8.88 -5.54 11.77
C LEU A 41 8.85 -4.33 10.82
N VAL A 42 10.02 -3.81 10.43
CA VAL A 42 10.11 -2.68 9.49
C VAL A 42 9.50 -3.06 8.13
N SER A 43 9.78 -4.26 7.65
CA SER A 43 9.22 -4.78 6.40
C SER A 43 7.71 -4.83 6.46
N ILE A 44 7.12 -5.47 7.48
CA ILE A 44 5.66 -5.59 7.64
C ILE A 44 5.00 -4.21 7.74
N ALA A 45 5.55 -3.31 8.56
CA ALA A 45 5.01 -1.96 8.74
C ALA A 45 5.00 -1.18 7.41
N THR A 46 6.10 -1.27 6.65
CA THR A 46 6.23 -0.58 5.36
C THR A 46 5.30 -1.19 4.32
N THR A 47 5.19 -2.52 4.22
CA THR A 47 4.30 -3.21 3.28
C THR A 47 2.84 -2.84 3.53
N ILE A 48 2.36 -2.93 4.77
CA ILE A 48 0.97 -2.61 5.10
C ILE A 48 0.69 -1.11 4.88
N GLY A 49 1.62 -0.24 5.29
CA GLY A 49 1.51 1.20 5.08
C GLY A 49 1.42 1.57 3.60
N LEU A 50 2.26 0.96 2.77
CA LEU A 50 2.26 1.16 1.32
C LEU A 50 0.96 0.66 0.69
N GLN A 51 0.52 -0.55 1.04
CA GLN A 51 -0.76 -1.09 0.55
C GLN A 51 -1.93 -0.19 0.88
N LYS A 52 -2.01 0.31 2.13
CA LYS A 52 -3.03 1.27 2.54
C LYS A 52 -2.98 2.55 1.71
N LYS A 53 -1.79 3.11 1.51
CA LYS A 53 -1.64 4.37 0.77
C LYS A 53 -1.98 4.22 -0.71
N ILE A 54 -1.58 3.11 -1.32
CA ILE A 54 -1.94 2.76 -2.70
C ILE A 54 -3.46 2.62 -2.80
N LYS A 55 -4.09 1.87 -1.90
CA LYS A 55 -5.55 1.68 -1.87
C LYS A 55 -6.30 3.01 -1.77
N GLU A 56 -5.92 3.86 -0.82
CA GLU A 56 -6.52 5.19 -0.65
C GLU A 56 -6.35 6.05 -1.90
N LYS A 57 -5.17 6.03 -2.53
CA LYS A 57 -4.89 6.82 -3.73
C LYS A 57 -5.67 6.33 -4.95
N ILE A 58 -5.77 5.00 -5.13
CA ILE A 58 -6.56 4.40 -6.21
C ILE A 58 -8.05 4.67 -6.02
N SER A 59 -8.58 4.48 -4.81
CA SER A 59 -9.99 4.72 -4.48
C SER A 59 -10.36 6.20 -4.63
N GLY A 60 -9.49 7.12 -4.23
CA GLY A 60 -9.72 8.56 -4.42
C GLY A 60 -9.69 8.99 -5.88
N PHE A 61 -8.91 8.30 -6.73
CA PHE A 61 -8.80 8.65 -8.15
C PHE A 61 -9.88 7.98 -9.00
N ASN A 62 -10.22 6.72 -8.78
CA ASN A 62 -11.14 5.96 -9.63
C ASN A 62 -12.54 5.74 -9.03
N GLY A 63 -12.74 6.05 -7.75
CA GLY A 63 -13.95 5.65 -7.03
C GLY A 63 -13.95 4.16 -6.69
N HIS A 64 -15.00 3.72 -6.00
CA HIS A 64 -15.18 2.31 -5.65
C HIS A 64 -15.82 1.50 -6.79
N ILE A 65 -16.66 2.15 -7.59
CA ILE A 65 -17.38 1.58 -8.73
C ILE A 65 -17.24 2.58 -9.88
N GLN A 66 -16.98 2.08 -11.09
CA GLN A 66 -16.92 2.86 -12.31
C GLN A 66 -17.98 2.36 -13.27
N ILE A 67 -18.80 3.29 -13.77
CA ILE A 67 -19.75 3.04 -14.85
C ILE A 67 -19.06 3.48 -16.13
N ALA A 68 -18.85 2.54 -17.05
CA ALA A 68 -18.24 2.77 -18.36
C ALA A 68 -19.14 2.16 -19.44
N ASN A 69 -19.04 2.68 -20.66
CA ASN A 69 -19.77 2.14 -21.79
C ASN A 69 -19.25 0.73 -22.10
N PHE A 70 -20.14 -0.18 -22.49
CA PHE A 70 -19.74 -1.53 -22.90
C PHE A 70 -19.29 -1.49 -24.36
N GLU A 71 -17.97 -1.52 -24.57
CA GLU A 71 -17.35 -1.53 -25.89
C GLU A 71 -16.39 -2.70 -26.01
N ASP A 72 -16.22 -3.21 -27.23
CA ASP A 72 -15.26 -4.28 -27.56
C ASP A 72 -13.83 -3.75 -27.72
N ASN A 73 -13.62 -2.46 -27.38
CA ASN A 73 -12.30 -1.86 -27.29
C ASN A 73 -11.84 -1.87 -25.83
N ASN A 74 -10.57 -2.22 -25.61
CA ASN A 74 -9.97 -2.20 -24.27
C ASN A 74 -9.28 -0.85 -23.98
N SER A 75 -9.72 0.23 -24.65
CA SER A 75 -9.10 1.55 -24.55
C SER A 75 -9.73 2.34 -23.41
N GLN A 76 -8.91 2.75 -22.44
CA GLN A 76 -9.36 3.60 -21.33
C GLN A 76 -9.33 5.11 -21.67
N ILE A 77 -8.94 5.46 -22.90
CA ILE A 77 -8.68 6.84 -23.33
C ILE A 77 -9.62 7.27 -24.45
N THR A 78 -9.97 6.33 -25.34
CA THR A 78 -10.88 6.58 -26.47
C THR A 78 -12.17 5.83 -26.21
N VAL A 79 -12.96 6.35 -25.29
CA VAL A 79 -14.27 5.79 -24.89
C VAL A 79 -15.39 6.62 -25.48
N THR A 80 -16.49 5.99 -25.89
CA THR A 80 -17.71 6.69 -26.27
C THR A 80 -18.34 7.29 -25.00
N PRO A 81 -18.69 8.59 -25.01
CA PRO A 81 -19.29 9.23 -23.84
C PRO A 81 -20.63 8.58 -23.50
N ILE A 82 -20.91 8.49 -22.20
CA ILE A 82 -22.23 8.10 -21.68
C ILE A 82 -23.06 9.38 -21.52
N SER A 83 -24.35 9.33 -21.86
CA SER A 83 -25.26 10.44 -21.57
C SER A 83 -25.37 10.65 -20.07
N ILE A 84 -25.38 11.91 -19.62
CA ILE A 84 -25.64 12.26 -18.22
C ILE A 84 -27.13 12.21 -17.87
N GLU A 85 -28.01 12.14 -18.86
CA GLU A 85 -29.46 11.96 -18.67
C GLU A 85 -29.72 10.48 -18.40
N GLN A 86 -29.55 10.07 -17.14
CA GLN A 86 -29.80 8.72 -16.66
C GLN A 86 -30.67 8.79 -15.41
N ASP A 87 -31.57 7.81 -15.23
CA ASP A 87 -32.51 7.77 -14.10
C ASP A 87 -31.82 7.78 -12.72
N PHE A 88 -30.55 7.38 -12.66
CA PHE A 88 -29.74 7.31 -11.44
C PHE A 88 -28.85 8.53 -11.19
N TYR A 89 -28.85 9.52 -12.10
CA TYR A 89 -28.03 10.73 -12.02
C TYR A 89 -28.94 11.95 -11.79
N PRO A 90 -28.57 12.90 -10.90
CA PRO A 90 -27.33 12.99 -10.13
C PRO A 90 -27.32 12.18 -8.82
N GLU A 91 -28.47 11.67 -8.37
CA GLU A 91 -28.60 10.94 -7.12
C GLU A 91 -29.19 9.55 -7.32
N PHE A 92 -28.55 8.53 -6.73
CA PHE A 92 -29.05 7.16 -6.73
C PHE A 92 -30.03 6.99 -5.56
N THR A 93 -31.32 7.18 -5.81
CA THR A 93 -32.34 7.13 -4.74
C THR A 93 -32.82 5.71 -4.43
N THR A 94 -32.53 4.74 -5.29
CA THR A 94 -33.05 3.36 -5.21
C THR A 94 -32.17 2.40 -4.40
N ILE A 95 -30.91 2.75 -4.12
CA ILE A 95 -29.94 1.87 -3.46
C ILE A 95 -29.27 2.60 -2.30
N ASP A 96 -29.36 2.03 -1.11
CA ASP A 96 -28.66 2.54 0.07
C ASP A 96 -27.15 2.28 -0.01
N GLY A 97 -26.36 3.22 0.49
CA GLY A 97 -24.89 3.11 0.59
C GLY A 97 -24.10 3.86 -0.49
N ILE A 98 -24.76 4.51 -1.44
CA ILE A 98 -24.11 5.39 -2.42
C ILE A 98 -23.93 6.79 -1.81
N LYS A 99 -22.67 7.19 -1.59
CA LYS A 99 -22.34 8.47 -0.96
C LYS A 99 -22.31 9.65 -1.94
N ASN A 100 -21.79 9.43 -3.15
CA ASN A 100 -21.66 10.46 -4.17
C ASN A 100 -21.51 9.81 -5.56
N ILE A 101 -22.06 10.45 -6.58
CA ILE A 101 -21.84 10.12 -7.99
C ILE A 101 -21.08 11.29 -8.62
N GLN A 102 -19.96 10.98 -9.28
CA GLN A 102 -19.14 11.99 -9.94
C GLN A 102 -18.91 11.58 -11.40
N THR A 103 -19.25 12.46 -12.33
CA THR A 103 -18.89 12.29 -13.73
C THR A 103 -17.41 12.58 -13.90
N PHE A 104 -16.76 11.85 -14.79
CA PHE A 104 -15.36 12.10 -15.12
C PHE A 104 -15.16 11.93 -16.63
N ALA A 105 -14.12 12.58 -17.15
CA ALA A 105 -13.69 12.42 -18.53
C ALA A 105 -12.17 12.24 -18.57
N THR A 106 -11.71 11.25 -19.32
CA THR A 106 -10.27 11.01 -19.51
C THR A 106 -9.92 11.29 -20.96
N LYS A 107 -8.85 12.07 -21.20
CA LYS A 107 -8.37 12.35 -22.56
C LYS A 107 -6.84 12.43 -22.58
N ALA A 108 -6.22 11.84 -23.58
CA ALA A 108 -4.80 12.04 -23.83
C ALA A 108 -4.57 13.46 -24.40
N GLY A 109 -3.51 14.09 -23.93
CA GLY A 109 -3.03 15.38 -24.40
C GLY A 109 -1.51 15.39 -24.50
N ILE A 110 -0.96 16.44 -25.10
CA ILE A 110 0.47 16.68 -25.14
C ILE A 110 0.70 18.06 -24.51
N ILE A 111 1.54 18.12 -23.50
CA ILE A 111 2.01 19.38 -22.93
C ILE A 111 3.29 19.76 -23.65
N ARG A 112 3.29 20.91 -24.31
CA ARG A 112 4.45 21.44 -25.01
C ARG A 112 5.11 22.55 -24.19
N THR A 113 6.43 22.47 -24.06
CA THR A 113 7.31 23.54 -23.57
C THR A 113 8.06 24.16 -24.75
N GLU A 114 8.84 25.20 -24.51
CA GLU A 114 9.64 25.85 -25.57
C GLU A 114 10.65 24.90 -26.21
N THR A 115 11.17 23.93 -25.44
CA THR A 115 12.24 23.03 -25.86
C THR A 115 11.81 21.58 -26.07
N ASP A 116 10.67 21.16 -25.51
CA ASP A 116 10.26 19.73 -25.50
C ASP A 116 8.73 19.55 -25.43
N PHE A 117 8.25 18.32 -25.60
CA PHE A 117 6.85 17.95 -25.39
C PHE A 117 6.71 16.61 -24.65
N GLU A 118 5.70 16.53 -23.78
CA GLU A 118 5.41 15.31 -23.02
C GLU A 118 3.94 14.91 -23.17
N GLY A 119 3.70 13.63 -23.44
CA GLY A 119 2.34 13.07 -23.49
C GLY A 119 1.77 12.89 -22.10
N VAL A 120 0.55 13.39 -21.86
CA VAL A 120 -0.14 13.29 -20.59
C VAL A 120 -1.54 12.71 -20.77
N ILE A 121 -2.05 12.06 -19.73
CA ILE A 121 -3.45 11.66 -19.66
C ILE A 121 -4.13 12.57 -18.64
N TYR A 122 -5.04 13.41 -19.12
CA TYR A 122 -5.80 14.30 -18.27
C TYR A 122 -7.11 13.64 -17.86
N LYS A 123 -7.42 13.69 -16.56
CA LYS A 123 -8.71 13.26 -16.01
C LYS A 123 -9.43 14.49 -15.45
N GLY A 124 -10.51 14.90 -16.13
CA GLY A 124 -11.48 15.86 -15.60
C GLY A 124 -12.41 15.14 -14.62
N VAL A 125 -12.62 15.75 -13.45
CA VAL A 125 -13.50 15.27 -12.38
C VAL A 125 -14.40 16.42 -11.99
#